data_AF-A0A971BGP8-F1
#
_entry.id   AF-A0A971BGP8-F1
#
_cell.length_a   1.000
_cell.length_b   1.000
_cell.length_c   1.000
_cell.angle_alpha   90.00
_cell.angle_beta   90.00
_cell.angle_gamma   90.00
#
_symmetry.space_group_name_H-M   'P 1'
#
loop_
_entity.id
_entity.type
_entity.pdbx_description
1 polymer ?
#
loop_
_entity_poly.entity_id
_entity_poly.type
_entity_poly.pdbx_seq_one_letter_code
_entity_poly.pdbx_strand_id
1 'polypeptide(L)'
;MEFPLAVAVIAGIVTAIVAIPLMRRTEDETDSVASAELEAAKEAKYREIRDAELDHEMGKLTDEQFRAVDRELRGEAIAILERIDALEKR
;
A
#
# COMPACT_ATOMS: atom_id res chain seq x y z
N MET A 1 -38.24 -7.80 -35.41
CA MET A 1 -37.63 -6.74 -34.56
C MET A 1 -36.47 -7.30 -33.72
N GLU A 2 -35.65 -8.21 -34.26
CA GLU A 2 -34.69 -9.02 -33.47
C GLU A 2 -33.23 -8.61 -33.70
N PHE A 3 -32.95 -8.05 -34.87
CA PHE A 3 -31.65 -7.51 -35.27
C PHE A 3 -31.09 -6.41 -34.35
N PRO A 4 -31.86 -5.40 -33.87
CA PRO A 4 -31.29 -4.36 -33.00
C PRO A 4 -30.86 -4.92 -31.64
N LEU A 5 -31.58 -5.92 -31.11
CA LEU A 5 -31.22 -6.60 -29.87
C LEU A 5 -29.94 -7.41 -30.05
N ALA A 6 -29.84 -8.18 -31.14
CA ALA A 6 -28.65 -8.96 -31.45
C ALA A 6 -27.40 -8.07 -31.60
N VAL A 7 -27.53 -6.93 -32.28
CA VAL A 7 -26.43 -5.96 -32.43
C VAL A 7 -26.03 -5.35 -31.08
N ALA A 8 -27.00 -4.99 -30.23
CA ALA A 8 -26.72 -4.43 -28.90
C ALA A 8 -26.00 -5.44 -27.99
N VAL A 9 -26.40 -6.72 -28.03
CA VAL A 9 -25.76 -7.79 -27.25
C VAL A 9 -24.31 -8.01 -27.71
N ILE A 10 -24.08 -8.08 -29.03
CA ILE A 10 -22.72 -8.23 -29.58
C ILE A 10 -21.86 -7.02 -29.22
N ALA A 11 -22.38 -5.80 -29.35
CA ALA A 11 -21.67 -4.59 -28.97
C ALA A 11 -21.30 -4.61 -27.47
N GLY A 12 -22.22 -5.01 -26.60
CA GLY A 12 -21.94 -5.15 -25.17
C GLY A 12 -20.85 -6.18 -24.84
N ILE A 13 -20.85 -7.33 -25.52
CA ILE A 13 -19.80 -8.35 -25.37
C ILE A 13 -18.44 -7.81 -25.83
N VAL A 14 -18.39 -7.13 -26.99
CA VAL A 14 -17.15 -6.54 -27.51
C VAL A 14 -16.63 -5.47 -26.55
N THR A 15 -17.51 -4.59 -26.04
CA THR A 15 -17.14 -3.60 -25.03
C THR A 15 -16.62 -4.26 -23.76
N ALA A 16 -17.25 -5.34 -23.29
CA ALA A 16 -16.78 -6.07 -22.11
C ALA A 16 -15.39 -6.71 -22.32
N ILE A 17 -15.15 -7.33 -23.48
CA ILE A 17 -13.84 -7.94 -23.82
C ILE A 17 -12.72 -6.90 -23.83
N VAL A 18 -13.00 -5.65 -24.21
CA VAL A 18 -11.99 -4.57 -24.24
C VAL A 18 -11.88 -3.86 -22.88
N ALA A 19 -13.02 -3.56 -22.23
CA ALA A 19 -13.06 -2.79 -21.00
C ALA A 19 -12.54 -3.56 -19.79
N ILE A 20 -12.82 -4.87 -19.69
CA ILE A 20 -12.38 -5.71 -18.57
C ILE A 20 -10.84 -5.76 -18.45
N PRO A 21 -10.06 -6.11 -19.49
CA PRO A 21 -8.61 -6.15 -19.39
C PRO A 21 -7.99 -4.76 -19.21
N LEU A 22 -8.60 -3.72 -19.76
CA LEU A 22 -8.13 -2.35 -19.55
C LEU A 22 -8.32 -1.90 -18.10
N MET A 23 -9.48 -2.19 -17.51
CA MET A 23 -9.76 -1.89 -16.10
C MET A 23 -8.83 -2.66 -15.16
N ARG A 24 -8.65 -3.96 -15.41
CA ARG A 24 -7.73 -4.81 -14.62
C ARG A 24 -6.30 -4.30 -14.63
N ARG A 25 -5.81 -3.86 -15.79
CA ARG A 25 -4.46 -3.27 -15.90
C ARG A 25 -4.30 -2.00 -15.07
N THR A 26 -5.33 -1.15 -15.01
CA THR A 26 -5.31 0.06 -14.18
C THR A 26 -5.34 -0.28 -12.69
N GLU A 27 -6.11 -1.28 -12.27
CA GLU A 27 -6.10 -1.76 -10.88
C GLU A 27 -4.74 -2.34 -10.49
N ASP A 28 -4.18 -3.25 -11.30
CA ASP A 28 -2.86 -3.85 -11.06
C ASP A 28 -1.74 -2.79 -10.97
N GLU A 29 -1.77 -1.79 -11.86
CA GLU A 29 -0.79 -0.70 -11.86
C GLU A 29 -0.95 0.20 -10.62
N THR A 30 -2.19 0.50 -10.22
CA THR A 30 -2.48 1.28 -9.01
C THR A 30 -2.03 0.54 -7.75
N ASP A 31 -2.31 -0.75 -7.65
CA ASP A 31 -1.90 -1.58 -6.50
C ASP A 31 -0.37 -1.73 -6.44
N SER A 32 0.30 -1.82 -7.59
CA SER A 32 1.77 -1.83 -7.65
C SER A 32 2.41 -0.52 -7.17
N VAL A 33 1.83 0.62 -7.54
CA VAL A 33 2.30 1.95 -7.08
C VAL A 33 2.05 2.09 -5.59
N ALA A 34 0.86 1.73 -5.11
CA ALA A 34 0.52 1.77 -3.69
C ALA A 34 1.44 0.87 -2.84
N SER A 35 1.78 -0.31 -3.35
CA SER A 35 2.72 -1.23 -2.69
C SER A 35 4.13 -0.64 -2.63
N ALA A 36 4.61 -0.02 -3.71
CA ALA A 36 5.93 0.63 -3.73
C ALA A 36 6.00 1.83 -2.76
N GLU A 37 4.93 2.62 -2.66
CA GLU A 37 4.84 3.73 -1.71
C GLU A 37 4.88 3.24 -0.25
N LEU A 38 4.15 2.18 0.07
CA LEU A 38 4.15 1.60 1.41
C LEU A 38 5.50 0.98 1.78
N GLU A 39 6.19 0.35 0.83
CA GLU A 39 7.53 -0.19 1.05
C GLU A 39 8.54 0.93 1.33
N ALA A 40 8.47 2.03 0.58
CA ALA A 40 9.29 3.22 0.86
C ALA A 40 8.98 3.84 2.24
N ALA A 41 7.70 3.87 2.64
CA ALA A 41 7.29 4.32 3.96
C ALA A 41 7.84 3.41 5.08
N LYS A 42 7.84 2.08 4.87
CA LYS A 42 8.44 1.11 5.79
C LYS A 42 9.95 1.37 5.96
N GLU A 43 10.68 1.55 4.87
CA GLU A 43 12.12 1.84 4.92
C GLU A 43 12.42 3.18 5.63
N ALA A 44 11.59 4.20 5.40
CA ALA A 44 11.70 5.48 6.09
C ALA A 44 11.50 5.31 7.61
N LYS A 45 10.45 4.61 8.04
CA LYS A 45 10.19 4.37 9.46
C LYS A 45 11.25 3.49 10.12
N TYR A 46 11.78 2.50 9.42
CA TYR A 46 12.88 1.69 9.94
C TYR A 46 14.13 2.53 10.22
N ARG A 47 14.46 3.47 9.32
CA ARG A 47 15.58 4.40 9.56
C ARG A 47 15.34 5.31 10.75
N GLU A 48 14.13 5.81 10.92
CA GLU A 48 13.79 6.69 12.05
C GLU A 48 13.88 5.97 13.41
N ILE A 49 13.41 4.71 13.47
CA ILE A 49 13.59 3.85 14.65
C ILE A 49 15.09 3.65 14.94
N ARG A 50 15.87 3.36 13.90
CA ARG A 50 17.31 3.13 14.03
C ARG A 50 18.04 4.38 14.52
N ASP A 51 17.67 5.55 14.03
CA ASP A 51 18.25 6.82 14.45
C ASP A 51 17.89 7.13 15.90
N ALA A 52 16.65 6.86 16.33
CA ALA A 52 16.23 7.02 17.72
C ALA A 52 16.99 6.06 18.68
N GLU A 53 17.24 4.82 18.25
CA GLU A 53 18.08 3.86 18.98
C GLU A 53 19.53 4.38 19.11
N LEU A 54 20.11 4.87 18.02
CA LEU A 54 21.46 5.45 18.02
C LEU A 54 21.56 6.67 18.94
N ASP A 55 20.54 7.54 18.96
CA ASP A 55 20.50 8.71 19.84
C ASP A 55 20.39 8.32 21.32
N HIS A 56 19.67 7.23 21.64
CA HIS A 56 19.65 6.64 22.98
C HIS A 56 21.00 6.06 23.38
N GLU A 57 21.63 5.27 22.50
CA GLU A 57 22.98 4.72 22.74
C GLU A 57 24.05 5.81 22.94
N MET A 58 23.92 6.93 22.21
CA MET A 58 24.78 8.10 22.38
C MET A 58 24.48 8.91 23.66
N GLY A 59 23.46 8.53 24.42
CA GLY A 59 23.04 9.22 25.65
C GLY A 59 22.33 10.54 25.43
N LYS A 60 21.86 10.83 24.20
CA LYS A 60 21.07 12.03 23.90
C LYS A 60 19.63 11.92 24.41
N LEU A 61 19.12 10.69 24.53
CA LEU A 61 17.82 10.38 25.08
C LEU A 61 17.97 9.65 26.41
N THR A 62 17.17 10.03 27.41
CA THR A 62 17.02 9.21 28.62
C THR A 62 16.19 7.97 28.32
N ASP A 63 16.35 6.91 29.11
CA ASP A 63 15.59 5.66 28.94
C ASP A 63 14.07 5.88 28.90
N GLU A 64 13.56 6.83 29.70
CA GLU A 64 12.13 7.11 29.75
C GLU A 64 11.63 7.82 28.49
N GLN A 65 12.42 8.76 27.96
CA GLN A 65 12.12 9.43 26.68
C GLN A 65 12.23 8.45 25.51
N PHE A 66 13.27 7.62 25.48
CA PHE A 66 13.44 6.60 24.47
C PHE A 66 12.25 5.62 24.46
N ARG A 67 11.81 5.11 25.62
CA ARG A 67 10.63 4.24 25.71
C ARG A 67 9.32 4.89 25.27
N ALA A 68 9.20 6.22 25.35
CA ALA A 68 8.03 6.92 24.83
C ALA A 68 8.07 6.96 23.30
N VAL A 69 9.19 7.40 22.74
CA VAL A 69 9.43 7.50 21.28
C VAL A 69 9.39 6.13 20.61
N ASP A 70 10.05 5.11 21.18
CA ASP A 70 10.08 3.75 20.65
C ASP A 70 8.68 3.14 20.52
N ARG A 71 7.79 3.37 21.50
CA ARG A 71 6.41 2.89 21.44
C ARG A 71 5.60 3.56 20.33
N GLU A 72 5.79 4.87 20.15
CA GLU A 72 5.13 5.64 19.10
C GLU A 72 5.58 5.17 17.71
N LEU A 73 6.89 5.12 17.47
CA LEU A 73 7.47 4.70 16.20
C LEU A 73 7.12 3.26 15.84
N ARG A 74 7.13 2.34 16.82
CA ARG A 74 6.69 0.95 16.60
C ARG A 74 5.21 0.86 16.28
N GLY A 75 4.37 1.68 16.89
CA GLY A 75 2.95 1.76 16.56
C GLY A 75 2.72 2.18 15.11
N GLU A 76 3.43 3.21 14.64
CA GLU A 76 3.39 3.65 13.25
C GLU A 76 3.90 2.58 12.28
N ALA A 77 5.00 1.90 12.63
CA ALA A 77 5.55 0.82 11.82
C ALA A 77 4.55 -0.35 11.67
N ILE A 78 3.88 -0.76 12.75
CA ILE A 78 2.85 -1.79 12.71
C ILE A 78 1.70 -1.38 11.77
N ALA A 79 1.22 -0.14 11.86
CA ALA A 79 0.15 0.35 10.99
C ALA A 79 0.54 0.33 9.49
N ILE A 80 1.81 0.57 9.17
CA ILE A 80 2.33 0.44 7.79
C ILE A 80 2.34 -1.03 7.36
N LEU A 81 2.81 -1.94 8.23
CA LEU A 81 2.86 -3.36 7.94
C LEU A 81 1.45 -3.95 7.73
N GLU A 82 0.46 -3.56 8.55
CA GLU A 82 -0.93 -3.99 8.39
C GLU A 82 -1.52 -3.55 7.03
N ARG A 83 -1.14 -2.37 6.54
CA ARG A 83 -1.55 -1.88 5.22
C ARG A 83 -0.92 -2.66 4.08
N ILE A 84 0.37 -3.02 4.20
CA ILE A 84 1.07 -3.87 3.23
C ILE A 84 0.40 -5.25 3.18
N ASP A 85 0.20 -5.87 4.34
CA ASP A 85 -0.50 -7.15 4.48
C ASP A 85 -1.90 -7.15 3.83
N ALA A 86 -2.62 -6.03 3.93
CA ALA A 86 -3.95 -5.88 3.35
C ALA A 86 -3.93 -5.77 1.83
N LEU A 87 -2.88 -5.18 1.24
CA LEU A 87 -2.68 -5.15 -0.21
C LEU A 87 -2.20 -6.49 -0.75
N GLU A 88 -1.31 -7.19 -0.04
CA GLU A 88 -0.80 -8.51 -0.46
C GLU A 88 -1.86 -9.62 -0.43
N LYS A 89 -2.87 -9.51 0.44
CA LYS A 89 -3.95 -10.51 0.59
C LYS A 89 -5.11 -10.33 -0.41
N ARG A 90 -5.10 -9.29 -1.23
CA ARG A 90 -6.12 -9.06 -2.28
C ARG A 90 -5.85 -9.87 -3.53
#